data_AF-A0A7C9VGT0-F1
#
_entry.id   AF-A0A7C9VGT0-F1
#
_cell.length_a   1.000
_cell.length_b   1.000
_cell.length_c   1.000
_cell.angle_alpha   90.00
_cell.angle_beta   90.00
_cell.angle_gamma   90.00
#
_symmetry.space_group_name_H-M   'P 1'
#
loop_
_entity.id
_entity.type
_entity.pdbx_description
1 polymer ?
#
loop_
_entity_poly.entity_id
_entity_poly.type
_entity_poly.pdbx_seq_one_letter_code
_entity_poly.pdbx_strand_id
1 'polypeptide(L)'
;MSGTDSDPPIENWWQIGRDNRLAVVRVLRDLEVVLATSPNYSVFVDQPRWDNLHSMKRIGIVQGEMLNEGLQVALHVNGRTETDFQRWTDYVRSRPEIQILAYEFATGTGWIGRREIHLEWLTKLASEVGRPLDLVMRGGIELVPALSSVFARVTFIDTSAFMRAMKRRRAILTEGGKLLWRAAPTEIGSPLDELLNDNVVNVTTWIRSQFPASQQEKLIA
;
A
#
# COMPACT_ATOMS: atom_id res chain seq x y z
N MET A 1 18.52 27.16 -0.94
CA MET A 1 18.39 25.72 -1.24
C MET A 1 17.16 25.57 -2.11
N SER A 2 17.32 25.37 -3.42
CA SER A 2 16.25 25.38 -4.43
C SER A 2 16.27 24.09 -5.26
N GLY A 3 16.30 22.94 -4.58
CA GLY A 3 16.46 21.63 -5.21
C GLY A 3 15.44 20.58 -4.77
N THR A 4 14.42 20.96 -4.01
CA THR A 4 13.32 20.07 -3.63
C THR A 4 12.09 20.48 -4.43
N ASP A 5 11.63 19.60 -5.32
CA ASP A 5 10.34 19.77 -5.98
C ASP A 5 9.24 19.79 -4.90
N SER A 6 8.34 20.77 -4.96
CA SER A 6 7.28 20.90 -3.96
C SER A 6 6.12 20.01 -4.38
N ASP A 7 5.84 18.94 -3.64
CA ASP A 7 4.59 18.18 -3.78
C ASP A 7 3.50 18.90 -2.98
N PRO A 8 2.58 19.66 -3.61
CA PRO A 8 1.69 20.56 -2.88
C PRO A 8 0.76 19.83 -1.90
N PRO A 9 0.10 18.70 -2.26
CA PRO A 9 -0.68 17.90 -1.30
C PRO A 9 0.10 17.47 -0.06
N ILE A 10 1.35 17.05 -0.24
CA ILE A 10 2.21 16.59 0.85
C ILE A 10 2.66 17.74 1.74
N GLU A 11 3.06 18.87 1.16
CA GLU A 11 3.49 20.05 1.92
C GLU A 11 2.31 20.71 2.64
N ASN A 12 1.10 20.64 2.08
CA ASN A 12 -0.13 21.11 2.72
C ASN A 12 -0.40 20.42 4.07
N TRP A 13 -0.09 19.12 4.19
CA TRP A 13 -0.23 18.39 5.46
C TRP A 13 0.59 19.03 6.59
N TRP A 14 1.76 19.57 6.29
CA TRP A 14 2.62 20.21 7.29
C TRP A 14 2.22 21.67 7.53
N GLN A 15 1.74 22.36 6.49
CA GLN A 15 1.29 23.75 6.56
C GLN A 15 0.09 23.95 7.49
N ILE A 16 -0.82 22.97 7.60
CA ILE A 16 -1.97 23.09 8.51
C ILE A 16 -1.56 23.06 10.00
N GLY A 17 -0.31 22.75 10.33
CA GLY A 17 0.17 22.71 11.71
C GLY A 17 -0.29 21.46 12.47
N ARG A 18 0.39 21.17 13.59
CA ARG A 18 0.20 19.92 14.33
C ARG A 18 -1.23 19.75 14.83
N ASP A 19 -1.81 20.77 15.44
CA ASP A 19 -3.13 20.65 16.07
C ASP A 19 -4.23 20.34 15.05
N ASN A 20 -4.16 20.95 13.87
CA ASN A 20 -5.12 20.65 12.79
C ASN A 20 -4.88 19.28 12.18
N ARG A 21 -3.63 18.80 12.07
CA ARG A 21 -3.35 17.42 11.66
C ARG A 21 -4.02 16.43 12.62
N LEU A 22 -3.86 16.63 13.93
CA LEU A 22 -4.49 15.79 14.95
C LEU A 22 -6.02 15.87 14.87
N ALA A 23 -6.58 17.05 14.60
CA ALA A 23 -8.02 17.21 14.37
C ALA A 23 -8.51 16.38 13.17
N VAL A 24 -7.78 16.37 12.05
CA VAL A 24 -8.11 15.52 10.89
C VAL A 24 -8.08 14.04 11.26
N VAL A 25 -7.08 13.60 12.03
CA VAL A 25 -7.00 12.21 12.49
C VAL A 25 -8.20 11.84 13.36
N ARG A 26 -8.61 12.72 14.28
CA ARG A 26 -9.82 12.50 15.10
C ARG A 26 -11.06 12.36 14.25
N VAL A 27 -11.22 13.19 13.21
CA VAL A 27 -12.33 13.06 12.26
C VAL A 27 -12.31 11.69 11.58
N LEU A 28 -11.15 11.21 11.11
CA LEU A 28 -11.05 9.88 10.50
C LEU A 28 -11.43 8.76 11.48
N ARG A 29 -10.98 8.87 12.73
CA ARG A 29 -11.36 7.92 13.79
C ARG A 29 -12.87 7.97 14.07
N ASP A 30 -13.44 9.16 14.18
CA ASP A 30 -14.86 9.37 14.49
C ASP A 30 -15.77 8.96 13.32
N LEU A 31 -15.23 8.90 12.09
CA LEU A 31 -15.85 8.28 10.92
C LEU A 31 -15.71 6.75 10.88
N GLU A 32 -15.18 6.14 11.94
CA GLU A 32 -14.99 4.69 12.08
C GLU A 32 -14.06 4.09 10.99
N VAL A 33 -13.09 4.87 10.51
CA VAL A 33 -12.05 4.34 9.62
C VAL A 33 -11.27 3.25 10.35
N VAL A 34 -11.45 2.01 9.91
CA VAL A 34 -10.86 0.82 10.55
C VAL A 34 -9.35 0.71 10.38
N LEU A 35 -8.81 1.27 9.29
CA LEU A 35 -7.37 1.24 9.01
C LEU A 35 -7.01 2.35 8.03
N ALA A 36 -5.98 3.13 8.39
CA ALA A 36 -5.29 4.01 7.47
C ALA A 36 -3.90 3.46 7.11
N THR A 37 -3.31 3.94 6.03
CA THR A 37 -1.87 3.79 5.79
C THR A 37 -1.19 5.12 6.09
N SER A 38 0.01 5.08 6.68
CA SER A 38 0.82 6.29 6.74
C SER A 38 1.20 6.74 5.33
N PRO A 39 1.43 8.05 5.08
CA PRO A 39 1.82 8.54 3.77
C PRO A 39 3.04 7.81 3.19
N ASN A 40 3.00 7.48 1.90
CA ASN A 40 4.10 6.82 1.19
C ASN A 40 5.07 7.85 0.59
N TYR A 41 5.79 8.61 1.44
CA TYR A 41 6.75 9.59 0.96
C TYR A 41 7.78 8.95 0.01
N SER A 42 7.95 9.55 -1.16
CA SER A 42 8.85 9.02 -2.19
C SER A 42 10.30 9.08 -1.76
N VAL A 43 11.07 8.08 -2.22
CA VAL A 43 12.52 8.00 -2.07
C VAL A 43 13.16 7.93 -3.45
N PHE A 44 14.01 8.90 -3.76
CA PHE A 44 14.55 9.11 -5.11
C PHE A 44 15.99 8.57 -5.23
N VAL A 45 16.39 8.21 -6.45
CA VAL A 45 17.74 7.71 -6.74
C VAL A 45 18.72 8.84 -7.06
N ASP A 46 18.19 9.96 -7.55
CA ASP A 46 18.87 11.13 -8.10
C ASP A 46 18.79 12.36 -7.18
N GLN A 47 18.48 12.15 -5.90
CA GLN A 47 18.45 13.18 -4.86
C GLN A 47 19.47 12.89 -3.76
N PRO A 48 19.96 13.93 -3.05
CA PRO A 48 20.78 13.75 -1.86
C PRO A 48 20.14 12.78 -0.86
N ARG A 49 20.96 11.94 -0.22
CA ARG A 49 20.47 10.91 0.71
C ARG A 49 19.65 11.50 1.86
N TRP A 50 19.94 12.73 2.27
CA TRP A 50 19.25 13.46 3.33
C TRP A 50 17.77 13.68 3.03
N ASP A 51 17.40 13.96 1.78
CA ASP A 51 15.99 14.14 1.39
C ASP A 51 15.20 12.84 1.60
N ASN A 52 15.79 11.71 1.19
CA ASN A 52 15.20 10.40 1.44
C ASN A 52 15.10 10.06 2.94
N LEU A 53 16.09 10.45 3.77
CA LEU A 53 16.02 10.25 5.23
C LEU A 53 14.93 11.11 5.85
N HIS A 54 14.75 12.33 5.33
CA HIS A 54 13.70 13.24 5.73
C HIS A 54 12.32 12.66 5.38
N SER A 55 12.13 12.14 4.17
CA SER A 55 10.93 11.40 3.76
C SER A 55 10.61 10.25 4.73
N MET A 56 11.58 9.36 5.00
CA MET A 56 11.39 8.24 5.93
C MET A 56 11.00 8.71 7.34
N LYS A 57 11.65 9.75 7.87
CA LYS A 57 11.31 10.35 9.16
C LYS A 57 9.86 10.86 9.18
N ARG A 58 9.42 11.54 8.11
CA ARG A 58 8.05 12.05 8.00
C ARG A 58 7.01 10.93 8.03
N ILE A 59 7.28 9.78 7.40
CA ILE A 59 6.40 8.60 7.49
C ILE A 59 6.18 8.22 8.96
N GLY A 60 7.28 8.04 9.71
CA GLY A 60 7.22 7.65 11.12
C GLY A 60 6.52 8.68 12.02
N ILE A 61 6.72 9.99 11.76
CA ILE A 61 6.05 11.05 12.51
C ILE A 61 4.54 10.99 12.29
N VAL A 62 4.08 10.96 11.05
CA VAL A 62 2.64 10.95 10.75
C VAL A 62 1.98 9.68 11.28
N GLN A 63 2.66 8.54 11.15
CA GLN A 63 2.20 7.29 11.73
C GLN A 63 2.06 7.37 13.26
N GLY A 64 3.03 7.97 13.95
CA GLY A 64 2.96 8.18 15.40
C GLY A 64 1.86 9.17 15.81
N GLU A 65 1.65 10.25 15.05
CA GLU A 65 0.53 11.19 15.25
C GLU A 65 -0.82 10.45 15.13
N MET A 66 -0.96 9.56 14.12
CA MET A 66 -2.17 8.78 13.91
C MET A 66 -2.45 7.79 15.05
N LEU A 67 -1.44 7.01 15.46
CA LEU A 67 -1.59 6.08 16.58
C LEU A 67 -1.94 6.78 17.89
N ASN A 68 -1.33 7.93 18.18
CA ASN A 68 -1.57 8.66 19.43
C ASN A 68 -3.01 9.17 19.57
N GLU A 69 -3.69 9.42 18.45
CA GLU A 69 -5.10 9.83 18.44
C GLU A 69 -6.07 8.64 18.40
N GLY A 70 -5.56 7.41 18.43
CA GLY A 70 -6.34 6.17 18.46
C GLY A 70 -6.75 5.64 17.09
N LEU A 71 -6.19 6.16 15.99
CA LEU A 71 -6.42 5.62 14.66
C LEU A 71 -5.48 4.45 14.39
N GLN A 72 -6.03 3.29 14.03
CA GLN A 72 -5.22 2.16 13.61
C GLN A 72 -4.56 2.48 12.25
N VAL A 73 -3.24 2.34 12.18
CA VAL A 73 -2.46 2.72 10.99
C VAL A 73 -1.42 1.68 10.65
N ALA A 74 -1.36 1.33 9.37
CA ALA A 74 -0.30 0.52 8.78
C ALA A 74 0.92 1.40 8.45
N LEU A 75 2.09 1.06 8.98
CA LEU A 75 3.33 1.78 8.74
C LEU A 75 3.85 1.50 7.33
N HIS A 76 3.95 2.53 6.49
CA HIS A 76 4.48 2.39 5.14
C HIS A 76 6.01 2.34 5.13
N VAL A 77 6.61 1.15 5.00
CA VAL A 77 8.07 0.96 5.11
C VAL A 77 8.82 1.25 3.79
N ASN A 78 8.73 2.48 3.29
CA ASN A 78 9.40 2.87 2.04
C ASN A 78 10.92 3.01 2.20
N GLY A 79 11.70 2.57 1.22
CA GLY A 79 13.17 2.60 1.27
C GLY A 79 13.80 2.26 -0.07
N ARG A 80 15.08 2.57 -0.25
CA ARG A 80 15.80 2.30 -1.51
C ARG A 80 16.99 1.35 -1.37
N THR A 81 17.46 1.13 -0.15
CA THR A 81 18.60 0.24 0.15
C THR A 81 18.27 -0.71 1.27
N GLU A 82 19.05 -1.79 1.40
CA GLU A 82 18.97 -2.72 2.52
C GLU A 82 19.10 -2.00 3.87
N THR A 83 20.01 -1.02 3.98
CA THR A 83 20.18 -0.21 5.20
C THR A 83 18.91 0.56 5.59
N ASP A 84 18.06 0.92 4.62
CA ASP A 84 16.80 1.61 4.90
C ASP A 84 15.80 0.65 5.53
N PHE A 85 15.77 -0.59 5.05
CA PHE A 85 14.97 -1.66 5.64
C PHE A 85 15.51 -2.08 7.00
N GLN A 86 16.84 -2.09 7.22
CA GLN A 86 17.40 -2.31 8.56
C GLN A 86 16.92 -1.24 9.55
N ARG A 87 16.90 0.04 9.15
CA ARG A 87 16.37 1.12 9.99
C ARG A 87 14.89 0.90 10.30
N TRP A 88 14.10 0.44 9.34
CA TRP A 88 12.71 0.07 9.59
C TRP A 88 12.58 -1.12 10.53
N THR A 89 13.40 -2.15 10.39
CA THR A 89 13.47 -3.29 11.32
C THR A 89 13.70 -2.80 12.74
N ASP A 90 14.72 -1.96 12.95
CA ASP A 90 15.05 -1.43 14.28
C ASP A 90 13.91 -0.55 14.83
N TYR A 91 13.29 0.26 13.96
CA TYR A 91 12.15 1.12 14.31
C TYR A 91 10.91 0.30 14.74
N VAL A 92 10.58 -0.77 14.02
CA VAL A 92 9.43 -1.63 14.30
C VAL A 92 9.70 -2.55 15.49
N ARG A 93 10.93 -3.05 15.65
CA ARG A 93 11.34 -3.88 16.78
C ARG A 93 11.25 -3.11 18.10
N SER A 94 11.63 -1.83 18.10
CA SER A 94 11.56 -0.97 19.29
C SER A 94 10.14 -0.48 19.64
N ARG A 95 9.14 -0.74 18.79
CA ARG A 95 7.76 -0.24 18.91
C ARG A 95 6.72 -1.34 18.76
N PRO A 96 6.42 -2.09 19.84
CA PRO A 96 5.46 -3.20 19.80
C PRO A 96 4.04 -2.79 19.34
N GLU A 97 3.67 -1.53 19.48
CA GLU A 97 2.42 -0.96 19.00
C GLU A 97 2.27 -1.00 17.47
N ILE A 98 3.38 -1.11 16.71
CA ILE A 98 3.34 -1.23 15.25
C ILE A 98 3.12 -2.70 14.89
N GLN A 99 1.91 -3.05 14.46
CA GLN A 99 1.56 -4.44 14.15
C GLN A 99 1.29 -4.69 12.66
N ILE A 100 1.04 -3.62 11.90
CA ILE A 100 0.66 -3.68 10.49
C ILE A 100 1.64 -2.84 9.69
N LEU A 101 2.20 -3.41 8.63
CA LEU A 101 3.02 -2.71 7.64
C LEU A 101 2.19 -2.43 6.39
N ALA A 102 2.54 -1.36 5.68
CA ALA A 102 2.03 -1.04 4.35
C ALA A 102 3.17 -1.02 3.33
N TYR A 103 2.90 -1.50 2.11
CA TYR A 103 3.88 -1.44 1.03
C TYR A 103 3.26 -1.37 -0.37
N GLU A 104 3.86 -0.59 -1.27
CA GLU A 104 3.42 -0.47 -2.66
C GLU A 104 4.50 -0.95 -3.64
N PHE A 105 4.13 -1.91 -4.50
CA PHE A 105 4.99 -2.47 -5.56
C PHE A 105 4.71 -1.84 -6.95
N ALA A 106 3.91 -0.77 -7.02
CA ALA A 106 3.39 -0.23 -8.28
C ALA A 106 4.27 0.86 -8.94
N THR A 107 5.15 1.55 -8.21
CA THR A 107 5.96 2.67 -8.75
C THR A 107 7.43 2.56 -8.35
N GLY A 108 8.36 2.79 -9.28
CA GLY A 108 9.82 2.78 -9.03
C GLY A 108 10.46 1.39 -8.88
N THR A 109 9.65 0.36 -8.61
CA THR A 109 10.04 -1.06 -8.46
C THR A 109 9.58 -1.95 -9.61
N GLY A 110 9.15 -1.35 -10.73
CA GLY A 110 8.69 -2.08 -11.92
C GLY A 110 9.75 -2.87 -12.69
N TRP A 111 11.02 -2.78 -12.30
CA TRP A 111 12.09 -3.63 -12.84
C TRP A 111 12.11 -4.96 -12.09
N ILE A 112 12.09 -6.09 -12.80
CA ILE A 112 11.92 -7.44 -12.24
C ILE A 112 12.88 -7.70 -11.06
N GLY A 113 14.17 -7.39 -11.23
CA GLY A 113 15.16 -7.57 -10.15
C GLY A 113 14.95 -6.67 -8.93
N ARG A 114 14.28 -5.52 -9.08
CA ARG A 114 14.00 -4.65 -7.94
C ARG A 114 12.88 -5.21 -7.05
N ARG A 115 11.88 -5.88 -7.63
CA ARG A 115 10.80 -6.51 -6.85
C ARG A 115 11.32 -7.64 -5.97
N GLU A 116 12.19 -8.47 -6.52
CA GLU A 116 12.83 -9.58 -5.79
C GLU A 116 13.66 -9.04 -4.61
N ILE A 117 14.45 -8.00 -4.83
CA ILE A 117 15.21 -7.34 -3.77
C ILE A 117 14.29 -6.78 -2.68
N HIS A 118 13.19 -6.12 -3.05
CA HIS A 118 12.24 -5.60 -2.05
C HIS A 118 11.49 -6.72 -1.31
N LEU A 119 11.20 -7.83 -1.97
CA LEU A 119 10.65 -9.03 -1.34
C LEU A 119 11.64 -9.58 -0.29
N GLU A 120 12.93 -9.70 -0.63
CA GLU A 120 13.97 -10.14 0.29
C GLU A 120 14.07 -9.21 1.50
N TRP A 121 14.08 -7.90 1.29
CA TRP A 121 14.16 -6.92 2.38
C TRP A 121 12.94 -6.94 3.29
N LEU A 122 11.73 -7.04 2.73
CA LEU A 122 10.49 -7.17 3.53
C LEU A 122 10.45 -8.48 4.32
N THR A 123 10.90 -9.57 3.70
CA THR A 123 10.99 -10.88 4.34
C THR A 123 11.97 -10.86 5.51
N LYS A 124 13.16 -10.28 5.29
CA LYS A 124 14.17 -10.09 6.33
C LYS A 124 13.66 -9.20 7.47
N LEU A 125 12.98 -8.11 7.15
CA LEU A 125 12.36 -7.25 8.17
C LEU A 125 11.37 -8.03 9.02
N ALA A 126 10.44 -8.77 8.40
CA ALA A 126 9.43 -9.54 9.12
C ALA A 126 10.04 -10.61 10.03
N SER A 127 11.06 -11.34 9.55
CA SER A 127 11.73 -12.38 10.33
C SER A 127 12.57 -11.80 11.48
N GLU A 128 13.27 -10.69 11.26
CA GLU A 128 14.13 -10.06 12.25
C GLU A 128 13.35 -9.32 13.34
N VAL A 129 12.16 -8.81 13.07
CA VAL A 129 11.32 -8.16 14.10
C VAL A 129 10.93 -9.16 15.21
N GLY A 130 10.92 -10.46 14.92
CA GLY A 130 10.79 -11.52 15.94
C GLY A 130 9.39 -11.65 16.55
N ARG A 131 8.38 -11.06 15.92
CA ARG A 131 6.96 -11.18 16.30
C ARG A 131 6.07 -11.15 15.06
N PRO A 132 4.84 -11.70 15.13
CA PRO A 132 3.88 -11.64 14.03
C PRO A 132 3.61 -10.20 13.59
N LEU A 133 3.66 -9.97 12.28
CA LEU A 133 3.28 -8.72 11.64
C LEU A 133 2.27 -9.02 10.52
N ASP A 134 1.36 -8.07 10.31
CA ASP A 134 0.47 -8.07 9.15
C ASP A 134 1.03 -7.15 8.06
N LEU A 135 0.66 -7.41 6.81
CA LEU A 135 1.03 -6.62 5.65
C LEU A 135 -0.20 -6.20 4.85
N VAL A 136 -0.35 -4.91 4.62
CA VAL A 136 -1.24 -4.33 3.61
C VAL A 136 -0.40 -3.98 2.39
N MET A 137 -0.76 -4.49 1.22
CA MET A 137 0.02 -4.24 0.01
C MET A 137 -0.82 -3.87 -1.20
N ARG A 138 -0.21 -3.11 -2.09
CA ARG A 138 -0.76 -2.72 -3.39
C ARG A 138 0.23 -3.07 -4.49
N GLY A 139 -0.26 -3.71 -5.56
CA GLY A 139 0.57 -4.20 -6.65
C GLY A 139 1.43 -5.42 -6.25
N GLY A 140 2.11 -6.03 -7.22
CA GLY A 140 2.97 -7.20 -6.96
C GLY A 140 2.19 -8.42 -6.45
N ILE A 141 1.00 -8.68 -7.00
CA ILE A 141 0.13 -9.80 -6.60
C ILE A 141 0.86 -11.15 -6.64
N GLU A 142 1.79 -11.32 -7.57
CA GLU A 142 2.64 -12.49 -7.73
C GLU A 142 3.53 -12.77 -6.50
N LEU A 143 3.77 -11.76 -5.65
CA LEU A 143 4.62 -11.86 -4.46
C LEU A 143 3.83 -12.26 -3.21
N VAL A 144 2.49 -12.20 -3.24
CA VAL A 144 1.63 -12.51 -2.10
C VAL A 144 1.89 -13.91 -1.54
N PRO A 145 2.12 -14.98 -2.33
CA PRO A 145 2.40 -16.31 -1.77
C PRO A 145 3.69 -16.33 -0.93
N ALA A 146 4.74 -15.66 -1.40
CA ALA A 146 6.00 -15.56 -0.68
C ALA A 146 5.85 -14.74 0.61
N LEU A 147 5.19 -13.59 0.54
CA LEU A 147 4.95 -12.73 1.71
C LEU A 147 4.04 -13.41 2.75
N SER A 148 3.06 -14.22 2.31
CA SER A 148 2.17 -14.97 3.20
C SER A 148 2.87 -16.08 3.98
N SER A 149 4.11 -16.45 3.61
CA SER A 149 4.91 -17.41 4.37
C SER A 149 5.61 -16.81 5.59
N VAL A 150 5.70 -15.47 5.66
CA VAL A 150 6.45 -14.74 6.71
C VAL A 150 5.63 -13.71 7.46
N PHE A 151 4.61 -13.13 6.82
CA PHE A 151 3.62 -12.28 7.49
C PHE A 151 2.46 -13.14 8.02
N ALA A 152 1.92 -12.75 9.18
CA ALA A 152 0.79 -13.46 9.79
C ALA A 152 -0.49 -13.34 8.95
N ARG A 153 -0.67 -12.17 8.32
CA ARG A 153 -1.74 -11.89 7.37
C ARG A 153 -1.26 -10.95 6.29
N VAL A 154 -1.70 -11.18 5.05
CA VAL A 154 -1.46 -10.29 3.92
C VAL A 154 -2.80 -9.83 3.35
N THR A 155 -3.01 -8.52 3.28
CA THR A 155 -4.17 -7.87 2.68
C THR A 155 -3.75 -7.20 1.39
N PHE A 156 -4.29 -7.66 0.26
CA PHE A 156 -4.00 -7.08 -1.05
C PHE A 156 -5.10 -6.08 -1.46
N ILE A 157 -4.71 -4.87 -1.82
CA ILE A 157 -5.62 -3.82 -2.29
C ILE A 157 -5.56 -3.74 -3.81
N ASP A 158 -6.65 -4.14 -4.47
CA ASP A 158 -6.88 -3.83 -5.88
C ASP A 158 -7.51 -2.45 -6.05
N THR A 159 -7.08 -1.74 -7.11
CA THR A 159 -7.77 -0.51 -7.55
C THR A 159 -8.08 -0.54 -9.04
N SER A 160 -7.72 -1.63 -9.72
CA SER A 160 -7.89 -1.74 -11.16
C SER A 160 -9.37 -1.79 -11.52
N ALA A 161 -10.22 -2.50 -10.76
CA ALA A 161 -11.66 -2.58 -11.01
C ALA A 161 -12.32 -1.20 -11.10
N PHE A 162 -12.10 -0.35 -10.09
CA PHE A 162 -12.62 1.01 -10.04
C PHE A 162 -12.01 1.91 -11.12
N MET A 163 -10.68 1.97 -11.21
CA MET A 163 -10.00 2.83 -12.16
C MET A 163 -10.35 2.49 -13.62
N ARG A 164 -10.64 1.21 -13.90
CA ARG A 164 -11.03 0.75 -15.24
C ARG A 164 -12.50 1.02 -15.52
N ALA A 165 -13.39 0.86 -14.54
CA ALA A 165 -14.79 1.28 -14.67
C ALA A 165 -14.89 2.77 -14.99
N MET A 166 -14.17 3.62 -14.24
CA MET A 166 -14.08 5.06 -14.50
C MET A 166 -13.54 5.40 -15.90
N LYS A 167 -12.72 4.52 -16.48
CA LYS A 167 -12.19 4.63 -17.86
C LYS A 167 -13.03 3.88 -18.90
N ARG A 168 -14.26 3.48 -18.57
CA ARG A 168 -15.19 2.76 -19.46
C ARG A 168 -14.56 1.49 -20.02
N ARG A 169 -13.92 0.72 -19.13
CA ARG A 169 -13.32 -0.58 -19.43
C ARG A 169 -13.97 -1.66 -18.59
N ARG A 170 -14.38 -2.74 -19.27
CA ARG A 170 -14.91 -3.95 -18.66
C ARG A 170 -13.82 -5.01 -18.53
N ALA A 171 -13.76 -5.66 -17.37
CA ALA A 171 -12.90 -6.81 -17.14
C ALA A 171 -13.53 -8.06 -17.76
N ILE A 172 -12.73 -8.84 -18.48
CA ILE A 172 -13.12 -10.11 -19.09
C ILE A 172 -12.11 -11.16 -18.65
N LEU A 173 -12.57 -12.16 -17.90
CA LEU A 173 -11.78 -13.34 -17.60
C LEU A 173 -11.85 -14.31 -18.78
N THR A 174 -10.70 -14.68 -19.33
CA THR A 174 -10.64 -15.66 -20.43
C THR A 174 -10.68 -17.09 -19.89
N GLU A 175 -11.02 -18.06 -20.75
CA GLU A 175 -10.95 -19.50 -20.41
C GLU A 175 -9.55 -19.92 -19.94
N GLY A 176 -8.50 -19.26 -20.42
CA GLY A 176 -7.12 -19.47 -19.98
C GLY A 176 -6.73 -18.76 -18.67
N GLY A 177 -7.71 -18.24 -17.91
CA GLY A 177 -7.48 -17.61 -16.60
C GLY A 177 -6.81 -16.24 -16.66
N LYS A 178 -6.81 -15.57 -17.82
CA LYS A 178 -6.22 -14.22 -17.97
C LYS A 178 -7.28 -13.15 -17.82
N LEU A 179 -6.95 -12.07 -17.11
CA LEU A 179 -7.80 -10.89 -17.04
C LEU A 179 -7.48 -9.92 -18.19
N LEU A 180 -8.48 -9.61 -19.00
CA LEU A 180 -8.39 -8.64 -20.10
C LEU A 180 -9.32 -7.45 -19.85
N TRP A 181 -8.96 -6.29 -20.41
CA TRP A 181 -9.76 -5.07 -20.33
C TRP A 181 -10.28 -4.70 -21.73
N ARG A 182 -11.61 -4.72 -21.93
CA ARG A 182 -12.25 -4.29 -23.17
C ARG A 182 -12.92 -2.93 -23.02
N ALA A 183 -13.04 -2.18 -24.11
CA ALA A 183 -13.84 -0.97 -24.12
C ALA A 183 -15.31 -1.32 -23.84
N ALA A 184 -15.95 -0.54 -22.97
CA ALA A 184 -17.36 -0.64 -22.62
C ALA A 184 -17.92 0.79 -22.57
N PRO A 185 -18.08 1.43 -23.75
CA PRO A 185 -18.57 2.81 -23.81
C PRO A 185 -19.97 2.90 -23.20
N THR A 186 -20.20 3.96 -22.44
CA THR A 186 -21.50 4.33 -21.88
C THR A 186 -21.86 5.74 -22.33
N GLU A 187 -23.14 6.09 -22.29
CA GLU A 187 -23.56 7.46 -22.58
C GLU A 187 -23.04 8.44 -21.52
N ILE A 188 -22.99 9.71 -21.89
CA ILE A 188 -22.55 10.77 -20.97
C ILE A 188 -23.56 10.85 -19.82
N GLY A 189 -23.05 10.81 -18.59
CA GLY A 189 -23.88 10.86 -17.39
C GLY A 189 -24.49 9.53 -16.97
N SER A 190 -24.31 8.45 -17.73
CA SER A 190 -24.77 7.12 -17.31
C SER A 190 -24.05 6.66 -16.04
N PRO A 191 -24.79 6.01 -15.11
CA PRO A 191 -24.18 5.36 -13.96
C PRO A 191 -23.19 4.27 -14.40
N LEU A 192 -22.20 3.99 -13.56
CA LEU A 192 -21.18 2.98 -13.82
C LEU A 192 -21.24 1.81 -12.83
N ASP A 193 -22.25 1.79 -11.97
CA ASP A 193 -22.39 0.85 -10.86
C ASP A 193 -22.39 -0.60 -11.36
N GLU A 194 -23.13 -0.88 -12.44
CA GLU A 194 -23.14 -2.21 -13.07
C GLU A 194 -21.77 -2.58 -13.64
N LEU A 195 -21.10 -1.64 -14.35
CA LEU A 195 -19.77 -1.86 -14.89
C LEU A 195 -18.73 -2.07 -13.78
N LEU A 196 -18.84 -1.35 -12.69
CA LEU A 196 -17.98 -1.50 -11.52
C LEU A 196 -18.21 -2.85 -10.86
N ASN A 197 -19.47 -3.23 -10.63
CA ASN A 197 -19.82 -4.52 -10.03
C ASN A 197 -19.31 -5.69 -10.89
N ASP A 198 -19.51 -5.65 -12.20
CA ASP A 198 -18.96 -6.63 -13.15
C ASP A 198 -17.43 -6.72 -13.02
N ASN A 199 -16.76 -5.57 -12.95
CA ASN A 199 -15.31 -5.52 -12.81
C ASN A 199 -14.84 -6.11 -11.49
N VAL A 200 -15.51 -5.79 -10.37
CA VAL A 200 -15.18 -6.32 -9.04
C VAL A 200 -15.30 -7.84 -9.03
N VAL A 201 -16.40 -8.40 -9.57
CA VAL A 201 -16.60 -9.86 -9.62
C VAL A 201 -15.50 -10.54 -10.43
N ASN A 202 -15.20 -10.04 -11.63
CA ASN A 202 -14.20 -10.64 -12.52
C ASN A 202 -12.77 -10.50 -11.96
N VAL A 203 -12.43 -9.35 -11.39
CA VAL A 203 -11.12 -9.11 -10.77
C VAL A 203 -10.94 -9.99 -9.54
N THR A 204 -11.93 -10.07 -8.64
CA THR A 204 -11.87 -10.94 -7.45
C THR A 204 -11.71 -12.40 -7.85
N THR A 205 -12.45 -12.86 -8.87
CA THR A 205 -12.32 -14.22 -9.39
C THR A 205 -10.91 -14.49 -9.92
N TRP A 206 -10.37 -13.55 -10.70
CA TRP A 206 -9.01 -13.65 -11.24
C TRP A 206 -7.94 -13.62 -10.14
N ILE A 207 -8.08 -12.75 -9.13
CA ILE A 207 -7.16 -12.66 -7.98
C ILE A 207 -7.15 -14.00 -7.27
N ARG A 208 -8.32 -14.56 -6.91
CA ARG A 208 -8.42 -15.86 -6.24
C ARG A 208 -7.78 -16.98 -7.06
N SER A 209 -7.91 -16.96 -8.39
CA SER A 209 -7.28 -17.96 -9.25
C SER A 209 -5.75 -17.87 -9.31
N GLN A 210 -5.13 -16.79 -8.83
CA GLN A 210 -3.66 -16.70 -8.71
C GLN A 210 -3.13 -17.50 -7.52
N PHE A 211 -4.00 -17.94 -6.61
CA PHE A 211 -3.62 -18.62 -5.38
C PHE A 211 -4.11 -20.08 -5.37
N PRO A 212 -3.33 -21.00 -4.75
CA PRO A 212 -3.80 -22.34 -4.47
C PRO A 212 -5.08 -22.32 -3.63
N ALA A 213 -5.95 -23.33 -3.79
CA ALA A 213 -7.22 -23.43 -3.07
C ALA A 213 -7.06 -23.32 -1.53
N SER A 214 -5.95 -23.84 -0.98
CA SER A 214 -5.61 -23.75 0.45
C SER A 214 -5.34 -22.33 0.97
N GLN A 215 -5.11 -21.37 0.07
CA GLN A 215 -4.91 -19.95 0.38
C GLN A 215 -6.14 -19.10 -0.01
N GLN A 216 -7.09 -19.64 -0.78
CA GLN A 216 -8.30 -18.95 -1.23
C GLN A 216 -9.28 -18.65 -0.08
N GLU A 217 -9.37 -19.51 0.93
CA GLU A 217 -10.27 -19.33 2.09
C GLU A 217 -9.85 -18.17 3.02
N LYS A 218 -8.57 -17.73 2.94
CA LYS A 218 -8.04 -16.61 3.74
C LYS A 218 -8.19 -15.25 3.05
N LEU A 219 -8.65 -15.23 1.80
CA LEU A 219 -8.87 -14.01 1.02
C LEU A 219 -10.27 -13.45 1.32
N ILE A 220 -10.35 -12.60 2.35
CA ILE A 220 -11.52 -11.76 2.58
C ILE A 220 -11.53 -10.69 1.48
N ALA A 221 -12.64 -10.63 0.73
CA ALA A 221 -12.92 -9.57 -0.22
C ALA A 221 -13.46 -8.34 0.51
#